data_AF-A0A9P1KX56-F1
#
_entry.id   AF-A0A9P1KX56-F1
#
_cell.length_a   1.000
_cell.length_b   1.000
_cell.length_c   1.000
_cell.angle_alpha   90.00
_cell.angle_beta   90.00
_cell.angle_gamma   90.00
#
_symmetry.space_group_name_H-M   'P 1'
#
loop_
_entity.id
_entity.type
_entity.pdbx_description
1 polymer ?
#
loop_
_entity_poly.entity_id
_entity_poly.type
_entity_poly.pdbx_seq_one_letter_code
_entity_poly.pdbx_strand_id
1 'polypeptide(L)'
;MGLEFKTKSNRRECDPISKQLCSFLLRNKDFIEITFILLSEHTSETKHISSYILHNLNYPDIEYSNNLETYHDLMENFYTKDIEYSNSNIDIIAYRRGDLLELLVNEITPLVMCIDFNVIPESHVYENGTKIHDKDVDLITELKDYNKIECIECKANINNYIGNPIDDDTKDKLNFMCMISDKSNSYGVGCDLLFATYRSDISYTKDLLLENSFDNFKIMNSVDLIQRLNAKRLIH
;
A
#
# COMPACT_ATOMS: atom_id res chain seq x y z
N MET A 1 -5.13 -28.91 -9.87
CA MET A 1 -4.65 -28.45 -8.55
C MET A 1 -4.16 -27.04 -8.75
N GLY A 2 -4.45 -26.13 -7.81
CA GLY A 2 -4.14 -24.71 -7.95
C GLY A 2 -4.15 -24.01 -6.60
N LEU A 3 -3.67 -22.78 -6.57
CA LEU A 3 -3.81 -21.92 -5.40
C LEU A 3 -5.23 -21.36 -5.32
N GLU A 4 -5.74 -21.20 -4.11
CA GLU A 4 -6.97 -20.50 -3.80
C GLU A 4 -6.64 -19.30 -2.90
N PHE A 5 -7.23 -18.16 -3.20
CA PHE A 5 -7.03 -16.91 -2.48
C PHE A 5 -8.31 -16.50 -1.77
N LYS A 6 -8.24 -16.22 -0.47
CA LYS A 6 -9.43 -15.89 0.33
C LYS A 6 -9.11 -14.73 1.27
N THR A 7 -9.96 -13.71 1.24
CA THR A 7 -9.91 -12.63 2.25
C THR A 7 -10.02 -13.21 3.64
N LYS A 8 -9.16 -12.76 4.53
CA LYS A 8 -9.12 -13.13 5.93
C LYS A 8 -10.45 -12.84 6.62
N SER A 9 -10.98 -13.83 7.34
CA SER A 9 -12.30 -13.76 7.98
C SER A 9 -12.38 -12.79 9.15
N ASN A 10 -11.26 -12.52 9.81
CA ASN A 10 -11.12 -11.59 10.93
C ASN A 10 -10.36 -10.32 10.54
N ARG A 11 -10.50 -9.88 9.29
CA ARG A 11 -9.94 -8.63 8.79
C ARG A 11 -10.38 -7.45 9.66
N ARG A 12 -9.41 -6.61 10.02
CA ARG A 12 -9.68 -5.36 10.73
C ARG A 12 -10.43 -4.41 9.79
N GLU A 13 -11.40 -3.68 10.33
CA GLU A 13 -12.00 -2.58 9.57
C GLU A 13 -10.99 -1.45 9.36
N CYS A 14 -10.89 -1.00 8.11
CA CYS A 14 -10.11 0.18 7.78
C CYS A 14 -10.64 1.40 8.53
N ASP A 15 -9.70 2.18 9.07
CA ASP A 15 -9.98 3.34 9.91
C ASP A 15 -10.84 4.39 9.15
N PRO A 16 -11.87 4.98 9.79
CA PRO A 16 -12.76 5.95 9.13
C PRO A 16 -12.04 7.17 8.57
N ILE A 17 -11.01 7.68 9.26
CA ILE A 17 -10.24 8.84 8.80
C ILE A 17 -9.43 8.49 7.55
N SER A 18 -8.88 7.28 7.50
CA SER A 18 -8.20 6.78 6.28
C SER A 18 -9.14 6.70 5.08
N LYS A 19 -10.39 6.24 5.28
CA LYS A 19 -11.42 6.21 4.23
C LYS A 19 -11.83 7.61 3.76
N GLN A 20 -11.98 8.55 4.70
CA GLN A 20 -12.32 9.93 4.40
C GLN A 20 -11.20 10.62 3.61
N LEU A 21 -9.95 10.47 4.04
CA LEU A 21 -8.79 11.01 3.34
C LEU A 21 -8.65 10.37 1.95
N CYS A 22 -8.80 9.05 1.81
CA CYS A 22 -8.80 8.41 0.49
C CYS A 22 -9.88 9.02 -0.43
N SER A 23 -11.12 9.11 0.05
CA SER A 23 -12.24 9.68 -0.72
C SER A 23 -11.98 11.12 -1.15
N PHE A 24 -11.34 11.92 -0.30
CA PHE A 24 -10.92 13.28 -0.61
C PHE A 24 -9.87 13.30 -1.71
N LEU A 25 -8.79 12.52 -1.57
CA LEU A 25 -7.69 12.45 -2.55
C LEU A 25 -8.14 11.98 -3.93
N LEU A 26 -9.11 11.06 -4.00
CA LEU A 26 -9.67 10.60 -5.28
C LEU A 26 -10.49 11.67 -6.00
N ARG A 27 -11.04 12.67 -5.27
CA ARG A 27 -11.78 13.80 -5.85
C ARG A 27 -10.88 15.01 -6.12
N ASN A 28 -9.87 15.20 -5.27
CA ASN A 28 -8.96 16.34 -5.29
C ASN A 28 -7.54 15.83 -5.51
N LYS A 29 -7.26 15.42 -6.76
CA LYS A 29 -6.02 14.76 -7.17
C LYS A 29 -4.77 15.62 -6.95
N ASP A 30 -4.94 16.94 -6.92
CA ASP A 30 -3.92 17.95 -6.62
C ASP A 30 -3.28 17.78 -5.23
N PHE A 31 -3.96 17.10 -4.28
CA PHE A 31 -3.44 16.84 -2.94
C PHE A 31 -2.68 15.52 -2.78
N ILE A 32 -2.65 14.65 -3.81
CA ILE A 32 -2.06 13.31 -3.66
C ILE A 32 -0.56 13.41 -3.39
N GLU A 33 0.18 14.20 -4.17
CA GLU A 33 1.65 14.22 -4.07
C GLU A 33 2.12 14.75 -2.72
N ILE A 34 1.58 15.89 -2.26
CA ILE A 34 1.90 16.42 -0.93
C ILE A 34 1.55 15.40 0.17
N THR A 35 0.43 14.69 0.02
CA THR A 35 0.05 13.65 0.99
C THR A 35 1.06 12.52 0.99
N PHE A 36 1.51 12.06 -0.17
CA PHE A 36 2.49 10.98 -0.26
C PHE A 36 3.82 11.39 0.36
N ILE A 37 4.27 12.62 0.12
CA ILE A 37 5.47 13.18 0.77
C ILE A 37 5.31 13.14 2.29
N LEU A 38 4.25 13.76 2.81
CA LEU A 38 3.99 13.83 4.26
C LEU A 38 3.90 12.45 4.89
N LEU A 39 3.15 11.53 4.28
CA LEU A 39 2.99 10.16 4.77
C LEU A 39 4.26 9.31 4.61
N SER A 40 5.22 9.71 3.79
CA SER A 40 6.51 9.02 3.67
C SER A 40 7.53 9.48 4.72
N GLU A 41 7.47 10.75 5.10
CA GLU A 41 8.46 11.42 5.97
C GLU A 41 8.02 11.50 7.44
N HIS A 42 6.71 11.60 7.69
CA HIS A 42 6.17 11.86 9.02
C HIS A 42 5.52 10.63 9.65
N THR A 43 5.79 10.47 10.94
CA THR A 43 5.36 9.33 11.77
C THR A 43 4.49 9.81 12.94
N SER A 44 4.10 8.88 13.82
CA SER A 44 3.36 9.17 15.05
C SER A 44 4.11 10.06 16.06
N GLU A 45 5.39 10.33 15.83
CA GLU A 45 6.22 11.27 16.60
C GLU A 45 6.17 12.70 16.05
N THR A 46 5.71 12.87 14.81
CA THR A 46 5.62 14.18 14.18
C THR A 46 4.54 15.01 14.84
N LYS A 47 4.92 16.21 15.30
CA LYS A 47 3.99 17.20 15.84
C LYS A 47 3.68 18.26 14.78
N HIS A 48 2.46 18.79 14.79
CA HIS A 48 2.03 19.92 13.95
C HIS A 48 2.07 19.62 12.44
N ILE A 49 1.35 18.59 11.98
CA ILE A 49 1.32 18.23 10.55
C ILE A 49 0.83 19.39 9.67
N SER A 50 -0.08 20.22 10.19
CA SER A 50 -0.51 21.53 9.68
C SER A 50 0.64 22.38 9.16
N SER A 51 1.71 22.50 9.95
CA SER A 51 2.82 23.39 9.64
C SER A 51 3.63 22.89 8.45
N TYR A 52 3.70 21.57 8.24
CA TYR A 52 4.37 20.95 7.11
C TYR A 52 3.54 21.06 5.82
N ILE A 53 2.20 21.14 5.94
CA ILE A 53 1.31 21.40 4.80
C ILE A 53 1.49 22.84 4.30
N LEU A 54 1.40 23.81 5.22
CA LEU A 54 1.41 25.24 4.88
C LEU A 54 2.76 25.76 4.39
N HIS A 55 3.87 25.14 4.81
CA HIS A 55 5.22 25.57 4.44
C HIS A 55 5.90 24.61 3.46
N ASN A 56 5.13 23.75 2.78
CA ASN A 56 5.70 22.82 1.83
C ASN A 56 6.21 23.54 0.58
N LEU A 57 7.52 23.74 0.49
CA LEU A 57 8.16 24.46 -0.63
C LEU A 57 7.96 23.78 -1.99
N ASN A 58 7.64 22.48 -2.01
CA ASN A 58 7.44 21.72 -3.24
C ASN A 58 6.01 21.90 -3.80
N TYR A 59 5.10 22.53 -3.06
CA TYR A 59 3.69 22.68 -3.43
C TYR A 59 3.15 24.11 -3.15
N PRO A 60 3.75 25.16 -3.74
CA PRO A 60 3.38 26.55 -3.44
C PRO A 60 1.93 26.88 -3.82
N ASP A 61 1.41 26.27 -4.89
CA ASP A 61 0.06 26.60 -5.40
C ASP A 61 -1.07 26.02 -4.54
N ILE A 62 -0.75 25.13 -3.58
CA ILE A 62 -1.77 24.49 -2.73
C ILE A 62 -2.45 25.49 -1.79
N GLU A 63 -1.76 26.59 -1.47
CA GLU A 63 -2.28 27.65 -0.60
C GLU A 63 -3.51 28.35 -1.20
N TYR A 64 -3.69 28.27 -2.52
CA TYR A 64 -4.82 28.85 -3.26
C TYR A 64 -5.95 27.85 -3.52
N SER A 65 -5.82 26.59 -3.08
CA SER A 65 -6.86 25.58 -3.33
C SER A 65 -8.08 25.80 -2.44
N ASN A 66 -9.28 25.81 -3.06
CA ASN A 66 -10.55 25.95 -2.33
C ASN A 66 -10.82 24.79 -1.35
N ASN A 67 -10.10 23.68 -1.48
CA ASN A 67 -10.25 22.50 -0.62
C ASN A 67 -9.16 22.39 0.46
N LEU A 68 -8.28 23.40 0.59
CA LEU A 68 -7.14 23.37 1.51
C LEU A 68 -7.57 23.20 2.97
N GLU A 69 -8.60 23.93 3.42
CA GLU A 69 -9.11 23.84 4.79
C GLU A 69 -9.60 22.42 5.11
N THR A 70 -10.38 21.82 4.21
CA THR A 70 -10.83 20.43 4.37
C THR A 70 -9.66 19.44 4.37
N TYR A 71 -8.67 19.62 3.49
CA TYR A 71 -7.48 18.78 3.47
C TYR A 71 -6.71 18.86 4.79
N HIS A 72 -6.53 20.09 5.29
CA HIS A 72 -5.83 20.36 6.53
C HIS A 72 -6.49 19.68 7.72
N ASP A 73 -7.81 19.81 7.86
CA ASP A 73 -8.58 19.15 8.91
C ASP A 73 -8.48 17.62 8.81
N LEU A 74 -8.53 17.06 7.59
CA LEU A 74 -8.37 15.63 7.38
C LEU A 74 -6.99 15.14 7.80
N MET A 75 -5.92 15.85 7.44
CA MET A 75 -4.55 15.48 7.81
C MET A 75 -4.29 15.63 9.30
N GLU A 76 -4.79 16.69 9.95
CA GLU A 76 -4.70 16.85 11.41
C GLU A 76 -5.44 15.73 12.14
N ASN A 77 -6.67 15.41 11.72
CA ASN A 77 -7.41 14.28 12.27
C ASN A 77 -6.69 12.96 12.03
N PHE A 78 -6.06 12.78 10.85
CA PHE A 78 -5.30 11.59 10.51
C PHE A 78 -4.15 11.38 11.49
N TYR A 79 -3.40 12.43 11.85
CA TYR A 79 -2.27 12.42 12.78
C TYR A 79 -2.66 12.54 14.27
N THR A 80 -3.94 12.71 14.58
CA THR A 80 -4.43 12.77 15.95
C THR A 80 -4.53 11.37 16.56
N LYS A 81 -3.85 11.15 17.70
CA LYS A 81 -3.97 9.90 18.47
C LYS A 81 -5.26 9.92 19.27
N ASP A 82 -6.19 9.03 18.93
CA ASP A 82 -7.43 8.84 19.68
C ASP A 82 -7.12 8.32 21.11
N ILE A 83 -7.91 8.78 22.10
CA ILE A 83 -7.72 8.48 23.52
C ILE A 83 -7.75 6.97 23.78
N GLU A 84 -8.58 6.22 23.05
CA GLU A 84 -8.66 4.76 23.17
C GLU A 84 -7.33 4.08 22.80
N TYR A 85 -6.62 4.61 21.80
CA TYR A 85 -5.33 4.07 21.39
C TYR A 85 -4.19 4.57 22.26
N SER A 86 -4.33 5.71 22.93
CA SER A 86 -3.30 6.23 23.84
C SER A 86 -2.99 5.32 25.03
N ASN A 87 -3.94 4.44 25.40
CA ASN A 87 -3.77 3.42 26.44
C ASN A 87 -3.31 2.05 25.89
N SER A 88 -3.12 1.94 24.58
CA SER A 88 -2.65 0.73 23.90
C SER A 88 -1.27 0.98 23.30
N ASN A 89 -0.38 -0.02 23.25
CA ASN A 89 0.91 0.09 22.56
C ASN A 89 0.77 0.09 21.02
N ILE A 90 -0.37 0.53 20.50
CA ILE A 90 -0.72 0.50 19.09
C ILE A 90 -0.36 1.85 18.45
N ASP A 91 0.47 1.82 17.42
CA ASP A 91 0.71 2.99 16.57
C ASP A 91 -0.42 3.14 15.54
N ILE A 92 -1.49 3.84 15.94
CA ILE A 92 -2.65 4.11 15.08
C ILE A 92 -2.28 4.88 13.80
N ILE A 93 -1.23 5.70 13.83
CA ILE A 93 -0.81 6.48 12.65
C ILE A 93 -0.13 5.55 11.64
N ALA A 94 0.71 4.61 12.11
CA ALA A 94 1.27 3.59 11.25
C ALA A 94 0.18 2.75 10.58
N TYR A 95 -0.89 2.41 11.31
CA TYR A 95 -2.04 1.69 10.76
C TYR A 95 -2.81 2.51 9.72
N ARG A 96 -3.15 3.76 10.02
CA ARG A 96 -3.83 4.65 9.07
C ARG A 96 -3.02 4.84 7.79
N ARG A 97 -1.68 4.94 7.89
CA ARG A 97 -0.78 5.01 6.74
C ARG A 97 -0.86 3.76 5.86
N GLY A 98 -0.89 2.58 6.47
CA GLY A 98 -1.09 1.31 5.77
C GLY A 98 -2.46 1.23 5.10
N ASP A 99 -3.53 1.48 5.87
CA ASP A 99 -4.92 1.48 5.40
C ASP A 99 -5.12 2.37 4.17
N LEU A 100 -4.65 3.61 4.24
CA LEU A 100 -4.77 4.55 3.13
C LEU A 100 -4.01 4.06 1.89
N LEU A 101 -2.86 3.43 2.05
CA LEU A 101 -2.06 2.94 0.93
C LEU A 101 -2.78 1.78 0.24
N GLU A 102 -3.29 0.82 1.01
CA GLU A 102 -4.09 -0.29 0.51
C GLU A 102 -5.34 0.19 -0.23
N LEU A 103 -6.06 1.19 0.32
CA LEU A 103 -7.21 1.78 -0.33
C LEU A 103 -6.83 2.39 -1.70
N LEU A 104 -5.77 3.19 -1.76
CA LEU A 104 -5.33 3.83 -3.00
C LEU A 104 -4.80 2.82 -4.03
N VAL A 105 -4.11 1.76 -3.58
CA VAL A 105 -3.65 0.68 -4.44
C VAL A 105 -4.83 -0.10 -5.01
N ASN A 106 -5.83 -0.42 -4.18
CA ASN A 106 -7.06 -1.08 -4.63
C ASN A 106 -7.75 -0.27 -5.75
N GLU A 107 -7.77 1.07 -5.62
CA GLU A 107 -8.32 1.96 -6.65
C GLU A 107 -7.56 1.94 -7.98
N ILE A 108 -6.30 1.52 -8.03
CA ILE A 108 -5.52 1.44 -9.29
C ILE A 108 -5.36 0.02 -9.82
N THR A 109 -5.79 -0.99 -9.07
CA THR A 109 -5.83 -2.38 -9.57
C THR A 109 -7.03 -2.62 -10.51
N PRO A 110 -6.91 -3.54 -11.49
CA PRO A 110 -5.70 -4.27 -11.90
C PRO A 110 -4.64 -3.34 -12.52
N LEU A 111 -3.35 -3.68 -12.41
CA LEU A 111 -2.27 -2.79 -12.88
C LEU A 111 -2.12 -2.78 -14.41
N VAL A 112 -2.79 -3.69 -15.09
CA VAL A 112 -2.94 -3.75 -16.54
C VAL A 112 -4.42 -3.75 -16.90
N MET A 113 -4.76 -3.25 -18.07
CA MET A 113 -6.14 -3.28 -18.56
C MET A 113 -6.59 -4.74 -18.71
N CYS A 114 -7.53 -5.15 -17.86
CA CYS A 114 -8.10 -6.49 -17.78
C CYS A 114 -9.62 -6.35 -17.63
N ILE A 115 -10.39 -7.16 -18.36
CA ILE A 115 -11.85 -7.11 -18.33
C ILE A 115 -12.36 -8.05 -17.24
N ASP A 116 -11.88 -9.29 -17.21
CA ASP A 116 -12.22 -10.26 -16.18
C ASP A 116 -11.09 -10.36 -15.15
N PHE A 117 -11.31 -9.73 -14.01
CA PHE A 117 -10.39 -9.77 -12.88
C PHE A 117 -11.13 -9.88 -11.55
N ASN A 118 -10.42 -10.34 -10.53
CA ASN A 118 -10.90 -10.38 -9.15
C ASN A 118 -9.86 -9.74 -8.23
N VAL A 119 -10.29 -8.86 -7.32
CA VAL A 119 -9.41 -8.21 -6.35
C VAL A 119 -9.76 -8.74 -4.97
N ILE A 120 -8.76 -9.29 -4.28
CA ILE A 120 -8.90 -10.01 -3.01
C ILE A 120 -8.01 -9.30 -1.97
N PRO A 121 -8.60 -8.47 -1.09
CA PRO A 121 -7.84 -7.78 -0.04
C PRO A 121 -7.49 -8.73 1.11
N GLU A 122 -6.37 -8.44 1.79
CA GLU A 122 -5.84 -9.15 2.97
C GLU A 122 -6.02 -10.67 2.86
N SER A 123 -5.32 -11.25 1.88
CA SER A 123 -5.58 -12.58 1.36
C SER A 123 -4.72 -13.64 2.03
N HIS A 124 -5.38 -14.65 2.62
CA HIS A 124 -4.73 -15.93 2.94
C HIS A 124 -4.69 -16.81 1.70
N VAL A 125 -3.61 -17.59 1.59
CA VAL A 125 -3.38 -18.49 0.46
C VAL A 125 -3.56 -19.94 0.88
N TYR A 126 -4.29 -20.69 0.05
CA TYR A 126 -4.59 -22.10 0.25
C TYR A 126 -4.16 -22.90 -0.97
N GLU A 127 -3.80 -24.16 -0.76
CA GLU A 127 -3.51 -25.14 -1.79
C GLU A 127 -4.31 -26.40 -1.48
N ASN A 128 -5.21 -26.79 -2.39
CA ASN A 128 -6.14 -27.90 -2.20
C ASN A 128 -6.93 -27.78 -0.88
N GLY A 129 -7.50 -26.61 -0.63
CA GLY A 129 -8.27 -26.33 0.59
C GLY A 129 -7.47 -26.16 1.89
N THR A 130 -6.13 -26.32 1.87
CA THR A 130 -5.29 -26.19 3.08
C THR A 130 -4.50 -24.90 3.05
N LYS A 131 -4.53 -24.13 4.15
CA LYS A 131 -3.77 -22.88 4.27
C LYS A 131 -2.28 -23.20 4.22
N ILE A 132 -1.54 -22.58 3.30
CA ILE A 132 -0.12 -22.90 3.08
C ILE A 132 0.83 -22.13 4.01
N HIS A 133 0.37 -21.03 4.59
CA HIS A 133 1.16 -20.18 5.48
C HIS A 133 0.27 -19.34 6.41
N ASP A 134 0.83 -18.87 7.54
CA ASP A 134 0.11 -18.00 8.48
C ASP A 134 0.11 -16.52 8.07
N LYS A 135 1.04 -16.12 7.19
CA LYS A 135 1.08 -14.78 6.59
C LYS A 135 -0.04 -14.63 5.54
N ASP A 136 -0.52 -13.40 5.40
CA ASP A 136 -1.42 -12.94 4.35
C ASP A 136 -0.65 -12.13 3.29
N VAL A 137 -1.32 -11.70 2.23
CA VAL A 137 -0.82 -10.69 1.26
C VAL A 137 -1.82 -9.54 1.25
N ASP A 138 -1.35 -8.30 1.32
CA ASP A 138 -2.24 -7.13 1.48
C ASP A 138 -3.28 -7.04 0.34
N LEU A 139 -2.87 -7.33 -0.90
CA LEU A 139 -3.78 -7.39 -2.05
C LEU A 139 -3.35 -8.45 -3.07
N ILE A 140 -4.29 -9.29 -3.50
CA ILE A 140 -4.12 -10.18 -4.65
C ILE A 140 -5.09 -9.78 -5.74
N THR A 141 -4.58 -9.57 -6.96
CA THR A 141 -5.43 -9.39 -8.14
C THR A 141 -5.26 -10.58 -9.08
N GLU A 142 -6.34 -11.31 -9.31
CA GLU A 142 -6.40 -12.39 -10.31
C GLU A 142 -6.83 -11.81 -11.65
N LEU A 143 -5.96 -11.88 -12.66
CA LEU A 143 -6.19 -11.42 -14.02
C LEU A 143 -6.56 -12.62 -14.89
N LYS A 144 -7.86 -12.93 -15.01
CA LYS A 144 -8.32 -14.17 -15.66
C LYS A 144 -8.02 -14.18 -17.15
N ASP A 145 -8.11 -13.02 -17.80
CA ASP A 145 -7.79 -12.87 -19.22
C ASP A 145 -6.33 -13.22 -19.57
N TYR A 146 -5.42 -13.07 -18.60
CA TYR A 146 -3.98 -13.26 -18.79
C TYR A 146 -3.44 -14.51 -18.08
N ASN A 147 -4.29 -15.29 -17.41
CA ASN A 147 -3.90 -16.39 -16.52
C ASN A 147 -2.74 -15.99 -15.59
N LYS A 148 -2.91 -14.85 -14.90
CA LYS A 148 -1.87 -14.19 -14.11
C LYS A 148 -2.43 -13.70 -12.78
N ILE A 149 -1.58 -13.66 -11.77
CA ILE A 149 -1.85 -13.00 -10.50
C ILE A 149 -0.84 -11.87 -10.23
N GLU A 150 -1.30 -10.84 -9.55
CA GLU A 150 -0.48 -9.76 -8.99
C GLU A 150 -0.57 -9.86 -7.46
N CYS A 151 0.55 -10.13 -6.81
CA CYS A 151 0.66 -10.18 -5.34
C CYS A 151 1.30 -8.89 -4.87
N ILE A 152 0.52 -8.02 -4.22
CA ILE A 152 0.94 -6.67 -3.85
C ILE A 152 0.97 -6.54 -2.32
N GLU A 153 2.13 -6.17 -1.79
CA GLU A 153 2.32 -5.82 -0.39
C GLU A 153 2.46 -4.30 -0.24
N CYS A 154 1.66 -3.69 0.61
CA CYS A 154 1.65 -2.25 0.86
C CYS A 154 2.54 -1.91 2.07
N LYS A 155 3.54 -1.06 1.85
CA LYS A 155 4.45 -0.60 2.90
C LYS A 155 4.66 0.90 2.82
N ALA A 156 4.03 1.63 3.73
CA ALA A 156 4.07 3.10 3.78
C ALA A 156 5.51 3.65 3.80
N ASN A 157 6.42 3.00 4.54
CA ASN A 157 7.84 3.26 4.47
C ASN A 157 8.60 1.95 4.21
N ILE A 158 8.87 1.69 2.94
CA ILE A 158 9.54 0.45 2.51
C ILE A 158 11.00 0.36 2.95
N ASN A 159 11.69 1.49 3.16
CA ASN A 159 13.09 1.50 3.59
C ASN A 159 13.24 1.06 5.06
N ASN A 160 12.25 1.36 5.89
CA ASN A 160 12.23 0.87 7.28
C ASN A 160 11.84 -0.61 7.35
N TYR A 161 11.01 -1.07 6.42
CA TYR A 161 10.57 -2.47 6.34
C TYR A 161 11.69 -3.38 5.82
N ILE A 162 12.26 -3.03 4.66
CA ILE A 162 13.44 -3.70 4.09
C ILE A 162 14.70 -3.04 4.69
N GLY A 163 14.99 -3.39 5.94
CA GLY A 163 16.17 -2.92 6.67
C GLY A 163 17.46 -3.63 6.29
N ASN A 164 18.59 -3.17 6.84
CA ASN A 164 19.88 -3.87 6.76
C ASN A 164 20.43 -4.16 8.18
N PRO A 165 20.45 -5.42 8.63
CA PRO A 165 20.00 -6.61 7.91
C PRO A 165 18.47 -6.65 7.79
N ILE A 166 17.95 -7.39 6.79
CA ILE A 166 16.52 -7.70 6.71
C ILE A 166 16.18 -8.60 7.91
N ASP A 167 15.20 -8.18 8.72
CA ASP A 167 14.76 -8.92 9.88
C ASP A 167 14.03 -10.22 9.49
N ASP A 168 13.94 -11.15 10.44
CA ASP A 168 13.41 -12.50 10.17
C ASP A 168 11.92 -12.49 9.80
N ASP A 169 11.13 -11.56 10.36
CA ASP A 169 9.69 -11.47 10.06
C ASP A 169 9.47 -10.97 8.62
N THR A 170 10.24 -9.97 8.21
CA THR A 170 10.27 -9.48 6.84
C THR A 170 10.77 -10.54 5.86
N LYS A 171 11.84 -11.27 6.18
CA LYS A 171 12.33 -12.38 5.35
C LYS A 171 11.29 -13.48 5.19
N ASP A 172 10.60 -13.85 6.27
CA ASP A 172 9.53 -14.84 6.24
C ASP A 172 8.39 -14.41 5.30
N LYS A 173 7.98 -13.15 5.36
CA LYS A 173 6.97 -12.59 4.44
C LYS A 173 7.44 -12.60 2.97
N LEU A 174 8.69 -12.22 2.70
CA LEU A 174 9.27 -12.25 1.35
C LEU A 174 9.32 -13.67 0.79
N ASN A 175 9.80 -14.63 1.58
CA ASN A 175 9.85 -16.05 1.21
C ASN A 175 8.46 -16.62 0.94
N PHE A 176 7.47 -16.25 1.76
CA PHE A 176 6.09 -16.63 1.55
C PHE A 176 5.55 -16.14 0.19
N MET A 177 5.80 -14.88 -0.18
CA MET A 177 5.41 -14.34 -1.48
C MET A 177 6.14 -15.03 -2.65
N CYS A 178 7.45 -15.31 -2.51
CA CYS A 178 8.18 -16.12 -3.49
C CYS A 178 7.57 -17.52 -3.66
N MET A 179 7.19 -18.18 -2.57
CA MET A 179 6.53 -19.49 -2.62
C MET A 179 5.20 -19.43 -3.39
N ILE A 180 4.40 -18.36 -3.21
CA ILE A 180 3.17 -18.16 -3.99
C ILE A 180 3.51 -18.10 -5.48
N SER A 181 4.52 -17.31 -5.86
CA SER A 181 4.97 -17.18 -7.24
C SER A 181 5.41 -18.51 -7.83
N ASP A 182 6.26 -19.25 -7.13
CA ASP A 182 6.78 -20.54 -7.59
C ASP A 182 5.67 -21.57 -7.78
N LYS A 183 4.73 -21.66 -6.83
CA LYS A 183 3.56 -22.55 -6.94
C LYS A 183 2.67 -22.14 -8.11
N SER A 184 2.37 -20.85 -8.25
CA SER A 184 1.55 -20.34 -9.35
C SER A 184 2.16 -20.67 -10.71
N ASN A 185 3.45 -20.40 -10.86
CA ASN A 185 4.19 -20.70 -12.08
C ASN A 185 4.21 -22.22 -12.37
N SER A 186 4.35 -23.06 -11.35
CA SER A 186 4.26 -24.53 -11.50
C SER A 186 2.89 -25.02 -11.98
N TYR A 187 1.84 -24.24 -11.71
CA TYR A 187 0.47 -24.46 -12.20
C TYR A 187 0.16 -23.74 -13.52
N GLY A 188 1.17 -23.15 -14.15
CA GLY A 188 1.04 -22.44 -15.42
C GLY A 188 0.39 -21.06 -15.30
N VAL A 189 0.27 -20.51 -14.09
CA VAL A 189 -0.27 -19.17 -13.80
C VAL A 189 0.89 -18.22 -13.54
N GLY A 190 1.01 -17.16 -14.32
CA GLY A 190 2.07 -16.16 -14.08
C GLY A 190 1.85 -15.42 -12.76
N CYS A 191 2.91 -15.05 -12.05
CA CYS A 191 2.81 -14.29 -10.81
C CYS A 191 3.80 -13.13 -10.78
N ASP A 192 3.28 -11.90 -10.63
CA ASP A 192 4.10 -10.73 -10.32
C ASP A 192 4.10 -10.49 -8.82
N LEU A 193 5.29 -10.28 -8.24
CA LEU A 193 5.48 -9.86 -6.85
C LEU A 193 5.75 -8.36 -6.81
N LEU A 194 4.95 -7.63 -6.04
CA LEU A 194 5.02 -6.18 -5.99
C LEU A 194 5.01 -5.66 -4.55
N PHE A 195 5.77 -4.60 -4.34
CA PHE A 195 5.53 -3.66 -3.24
C PHE A 195 4.87 -2.39 -3.76
N ALA A 196 4.01 -1.78 -2.95
CA ALA A 196 3.56 -0.40 -3.12
C ALA A 196 4.03 0.46 -1.95
N THR A 197 4.43 1.70 -2.21
CA THR A 197 4.94 2.60 -1.15
C THR A 197 4.76 4.08 -1.48
N TYR A 198 4.65 4.93 -0.44
CA TYR A 198 4.64 6.40 -0.59
C TYR A 198 6.03 6.98 -0.88
N ARG A 199 7.10 6.19 -0.75
CA ARG A 199 8.47 6.64 -1.02
C ARG A 199 8.65 6.85 -2.53
N SER A 200 9.30 7.95 -2.93
CA SER A 200 9.74 8.19 -4.31
C SER A 200 11.06 7.48 -4.59
N ASP A 201 12.05 7.70 -3.72
CA ASP A 201 13.34 7.02 -3.77
C ASP A 201 13.26 5.63 -3.12
N ILE A 202 13.52 4.64 -3.96
CA ILE A 202 13.47 3.21 -3.67
C ILE A 202 14.81 2.51 -3.97
N SER A 203 15.87 3.28 -4.25
CA SER A 203 17.16 2.74 -4.68
C SER A 203 17.78 1.84 -3.60
N TYR A 204 17.81 2.34 -2.36
CA TYR A 204 18.28 1.59 -1.19
C TYR A 204 17.57 0.24 -1.03
N THR A 205 16.23 0.23 -1.12
CA THR A 205 15.46 -1.01 -0.99
C THR A 205 15.71 -1.96 -2.15
N LYS A 206 15.82 -1.46 -3.39
CA LYS A 206 16.14 -2.29 -4.55
C LYS A 206 17.49 -3.00 -4.39
N ASP A 207 18.51 -2.26 -3.93
CA ASP A 207 19.83 -2.82 -3.69
C ASP A 207 19.79 -3.91 -2.62
N LEU A 208 19.09 -3.67 -1.50
CA LEU A 208 18.94 -4.68 -0.45
C LEU A 208 18.18 -5.94 -0.90
N LEU A 209 17.09 -5.78 -1.67
CA LEU A 209 16.37 -6.92 -2.22
C LEU A 209 17.28 -7.75 -3.13
N LEU A 210 18.05 -7.09 -3.99
CA LEU A 210 19.02 -7.74 -4.87
C LEU A 210 20.12 -8.47 -4.08
N GLU A 211 20.73 -7.82 -3.09
CA GLU A 211 21.76 -8.40 -2.22
C GLU A 211 21.26 -9.64 -1.46
N ASN A 212 19.95 -9.74 -1.22
CA ASN A 212 19.31 -10.83 -0.48
C ASN A 212 18.53 -11.81 -1.37
N SER A 213 18.75 -11.81 -2.70
CA SER A 213 18.11 -12.74 -3.65
C SER A 213 16.57 -12.61 -3.76
N PHE A 214 16.07 -11.38 -3.61
CA PHE A 214 14.67 -10.99 -3.79
C PHE A 214 14.50 -9.98 -4.95
N ASP A 215 15.35 -10.06 -5.97
CA ASP A 215 15.38 -9.14 -7.13
C ASP A 215 14.15 -9.27 -8.06
N ASN A 216 13.34 -10.31 -7.87
CA ASN A 216 12.07 -10.52 -8.56
C ASN A 216 10.94 -9.59 -8.10
N PHE A 217 11.07 -8.92 -6.95
CA PHE A 217 10.07 -7.96 -6.48
C PHE A 217 10.15 -6.64 -7.25
N LYS A 218 9.04 -6.22 -7.83
CA LYS A 218 8.87 -4.87 -8.39
C LYS A 218 8.41 -3.92 -7.28
N ILE A 219 8.85 -2.67 -7.30
CA ILE A 219 8.40 -1.66 -6.34
C ILE A 219 7.69 -0.55 -7.11
N MET A 220 6.42 -0.35 -6.80
CA MET A 220 5.59 0.76 -7.24
C MET A 220 5.74 1.90 -6.25
N ASN A 221 6.54 2.89 -6.64
CA ASN A 221 6.86 4.04 -5.80
C ASN A 221 5.77 5.11 -5.91
N SER A 222 5.93 6.23 -5.19
CA SER A 222 4.96 7.33 -5.24
C SER A 222 4.70 7.87 -6.64
N VAL A 223 5.74 7.98 -7.47
CA VAL A 223 5.63 8.50 -8.84
C VAL A 223 4.72 7.59 -9.67
N ASP A 224 4.95 6.28 -9.63
CA ASP A 224 4.14 5.29 -10.35
C ASP A 224 2.69 5.29 -9.86
N LEU A 225 2.48 5.33 -8.54
CA LEU A 225 1.15 5.37 -7.92
C LEU A 225 0.37 6.63 -8.34
N ILE A 226 0.98 7.81 -8.25
CA ILE A 226 0.37 9.09 -8.64
C ILE A 226 0.00 9.08 -10.12
N GLN A 227 0.91 8.62 -10.99
CA GLN A 227 0.64 8.52 -12.42
C GLN A 227 -0.60 7.66 -12.70
N ARG A 228 -0.72 6.51 -12.03
CA ARG A 228 -1.86 5.60 -12.18
C ARG A 228 -3.16 6.18 -11.63
N LEU A 229 -3.11 6.79 -10.45
CA LEU A 229 -4.26 7.45 -9.82
C LEU A 229 -4.80 8.61 -10.65
N ASN A 230 -3.95 9.29 -11.43
CA ASN A 230 -4.33 10.38 -12.33
C ASN A 230 -4.79 9.87 -13.70
N ALA A 231 -4.26 8.76 -14.18
CA ALA A 231 -4.64 8.16 -15.46
C ALA A 231 -6.05 7.53 -15.43
N LYS A 232 -6.48 7.02 -14.27
CA LYS A 232 -7.81 6.44 -14.08
C LYS A 232 -8.86 7.55 -14.02
N ARG A 233 -9.27 8.09 -15.18
CA ARG A 233 -10.48 8.91 -15.28
C ARG A 233 -11.67 8.03 -14.93
N LEU A 234 -12.41 8.45 -13.90
CA LEU A 234 -13.63 7.82 -13.40
C LEU A 234 -14.56 7.45 -14.56
N ILE A 235 -14.60 6.17 -14.91
CA ILE A 235 -15.73 5.61 -15.64
C ILE A 235 -16.81 5.45 -14.58
N HIS A 236 -17.64 6.49 -14.45
CA HIS A 236 -18.90 6.44 -13.70
C HIS A 236 -20.02 6.00 -14.63
#